data_AF-A0A497GAW5-F1
#
_entry.id   AF-A0A497GAW5-F1
#
_cell.length_a   1.000
_cell.length_b   1.000
_cell.length_c   1.000
_cell.angle_alpha   90.00
_cell.angle_beta   90.00
_cell.angle_gamma   90.00
#
_symmetry.space_group_name_H-M   'P 1'
#
loop_
_entity.id
_entity.type
_entity.pdbx_description
1 polymer ?
#
loop_
_entity_poly.entity_id
_entity_poly.type
_entity_poly.pdbx_seq_one_letter_code
_entity_poly.pdbx_strand_id
1 'polypeptide(L)'
;MSYYDSAARRFNAEMSSLLDKHVIVRTVAGEKYEGVLLGYETSRYSVVLGDVRDPSGEVYPRVVLYGHVISEIRLTEAPLDMGELARRLEEVFPKMVKYMPEARLILVMDRIRVTERGVEGSGPIAERVRTIYERFVEEWRSKHRT
;
A
#
# COMPACT_ATOMS: atom_id res chain seq x y z
N MET A 1 25.89 -20.22 2.41
CA MET A 1 24.73 -19.89 1.55
C MET A 1 23.64 -19.40 2.49
N SER A 2 23.44 -18.08 2.59
CA SER A 2 22.50 -17.50 3.54
C SER A 2 21.09 -17.93 3.17
N TYR A 3 20.41 -18.66 4.06
CA TYR A 3 18.95 -18.78 4.04
C TYR A 3 18.42 -17.36 4.21
N TYR A 4 18.22 -16.65 3.10
CA TYR A 4 17.47 -15.40 3.10
C TYR A 4 16.07 -15.75 3.58
N ASP A 5 15.80 -15.43 4.84
CA ASP A 5 14.54 -15.70 5.50
C ASP A 5 13.41 -15.06 4.68
N SER A 6 12.60 -15.92 4.04
CA SER A 6 11.44 -15.50 3.27
C SER A 6 10.44 -14.73 4.13
N ALA A 7 10.38 -14.99 5.44
CA ALA A 7 9.51 -14.28 6.35
C ALA A 7 9.96 -12.83 6.55
N ALA A 8 11.26 -12.60 6.78
CA ALA A 8 11.81 -11.25 6.92
C ALA A 8 11.61 -10.40 5.64
N ARG A 9 11.74 -11.01 4.45
CA ARG A 9 11.46 -10.30 3.19
C ARG A 9 9.99 -9.90 3.07
N ARG A 10 9.06 -10.82 3.39
CA ARG A 10 7.62 -10.53 3.37
C ARG A 10 7.27 -9.44 4.38
N PHE A 11 7.78 -9.51 5.60
CA PHE A 11 7.57 -8.48 6.61
C PHE A 11 8.02 -7.09 6.11
N ASN A 12 9.21 -7.00 5.52
CA ASN A 12 9.70 -5.74 4.96
C ASN A 12 8.84 -5.24 3.80
N ALA A 13 8.35 -6.14 2.95
CA ALA A 13 7.43 -5.79 1.87
C ALA A 13 6.10 -5.26 2.41
N GLU A 14 5.53 -5.89 3.45
CA GLU A 14 4.33 -5.41 4.13
C GLU A 14 4.55 -4.02 4.75
N MET A 15 5.64 -3.81 5.50
CA MET A 15 5.98 -2.49 6.06
C MET A 15 6.17 -1.42 4.98
N SER A 16 6.86 -1.76 3.88
CA SER A 16 7.00 -0.87 2.73
C SER A 16 5.66 -0.52 2.09
N SER A 17 4.70 -1.46 2.07
CA SER A 17 3.38 -1.25 1.48
C SER A 17 2.50 -0.28 2.28
N LEU A 18 2.85 0.01 3.54
CA LEU A 18 2.17 0.98 4.41
C LEU A 18 2.66 2.42 4.19
N LEU A 19 3.80 2.61 3.52
CA LEU A 19 4.34 3.95 3.25
C LEU A 19 3.36 4.78 2.42
N ASP A 20 3.28 6.06 2.75
CA ASP A 20 2.39 7.06 2.17
C ASP A 20 0.89 6.77 2.39
N LYS A 21 0.55 5.83 3.28
CA LYS A 21 -0.84 5.50 3.63
C LYS A 21 -1.19 6.03 5.01
N HIS A 22 -2.48 6.30 5.19
CA HIS A 22 -3.01 6.67 6.50
C HIS A 22 -3.06 5.43 7.41
N VAL A 23 -2.49 5.56 8.61
CA VAL A 23 -2.35 4.49 9.60
C VAL A 23 -2.77 4.98 10.98
N ILE A 24 -3.15 4.03 11.83
CA ILE A 24 -3.27 4.21 13.27
C ILE A 24 -2.11 3.47 13.91
N VAL A 25 -1.24 4.19 14.63
CA VAL A 25 -0.21 3.60 15.47
C VAL A 25 -0.70 3.60 16.90
N ARG A 26 -0.71 2.42 17.53
CA ARG A 26 -1.07 2.28 18.94
C ARG A 26 0.16 2.07 19.78
N THR A 27 0.22 2.74 20.93
CA THR A 27 1.32 2.54 21.89
C THR A 27 1.05 1.34 22.78
N VAL A 28 2.07 0.86 23.50
CA VAL A 28 1.94 -0.16 24.56
C VAL A 28 1.06 0.33 25.72
N ALA A 29 0.95 1.64 25.92
CA ALA A 29 0.05 2.27 26.88
C ALA A 29 -1.40 2.39 26.37
N GLY A 30 -1.63 2.06 25.10
CA GLY A 30 -2.95 2.07 24.47
C GLY A 30 -3.35 3.38 23.79
N GLU A 31 -2.46 4.38 23.78
CA GLU A 31 -2.66 5.65 23.07
C GLU A 31 -2.69 5.41 21.56
N LYS A 32 -3.40 6.28 20.84
CA LYS A 32 -3.59 6.18 19.39
C LYS A 32 -3.12 7.44 18.70
N TYR A 33 -2.24 7.27 17.73
CA TYR A 33 -1.79 8.32 16.83
C TYR A 33 -2.26 7.99 15.43
N GLU A 34 -2.99 8.90 14.80
CA GLU A 34 -3.52 8.72 13.45
C GLU A 34 -2.80 9.67 12.49
N GLY A 35 -2.30 9.18 11.37
CA GLY A 35 -1.60 10.02 10.40
C GLY A 35 -1.04 9.23 9.23
N VAL A 36 -0.26 9.88 8.37
CA VAL A 36 0.37 9.23 7.20
C VAL A 36 1.71 8.61 7.61
N LEU A 37 1.95 7.34 7.29
CA LEU A 37 3.25 6.70 7.52
C LEU A 37 4.26 7.16 6.46
N LEU A 38 5.28 7.90 6.87
CA LEU A 38 6.25 8.53 5.96
C LEU A 38 7.61 7.84 5.96
N GLY A 39 7.87 7.01 6.97
CA GLY A 39 9.10 6.23 7.05
C GLY A 39 9.07 5.27 8.22
N TYR A 40 9.90 4.23 8.12
CA TYR A 40 10.16 3.31 9.22
C TYR A 40 11.64 2.89 9.21
N GLU A 41 12.12 2.47 10.36
CA GLU A 41 13.48 2.02 10.59
C GLU A 41 13.44 0.53 10.98
N THR A 42 14.22 -0.33 10.33
CA THR A 42 14.05 -1.79 10.41
C THR A 42 14.73 -2.46 11.59
N SER A 43 15.69 -1.83 12.26
CA SER A 43 16.40 -2.43 13.40
C SER A 43 15.69 -2.23 14.73
N ARG A 44 14.95 -1.13 14.90
CA ARG A 44 14.17 -0.82 16.11
C ARG A 44 12.69 -0.61 15.86
N TYR A 45 12.22 -0.71 14.61
CA TYR A 45 10.83 -0.51 14.21
C TYR A 45 10.25 0.84 14.62
N SER A 46 11.10 1.88 14.64
CA SER A 46 10.63 3.25 14.84
C SER A 46 9.94 3.74 13.56
N VAL A 47 8.93 4.59 13.71
CA VAL A 47 8.17 5.14 12.58
C VAL A 47 8.13 6.67 12.62
N VAL A 48 8.05 7.26 11.44
CA VAL A 48 7.80 8.69 11.26
C VAL A 48 6.43 8.85 10.64
N LEU A 49 5.55 9.55 11.35
CA LEU A 49 4.23 9.92 10.87
C LEU A 49 4.21 11.40 10.47
N GLY A 50 3.31 11.77 9.56
CA GLY A 50 2.98 13.17 9.27
C GLY A 50 1.48 13.42 9.29
N ASP A 51 1.13 14.70 9.41
CA ASP A 51 -0.26 15.17 9.60
C ASP A 51 -0.98 14.39 10.71
N VAL A 52 -0.32 14.29 11.86
CA VAL A 52 -0.65 13.35 12.92
C VAL A 52 -1.65 13.95 13.88
N ARG A 53 -2.77 13.28 14.10
CA ARG A 53 -3.70 13.54 15.20
C ARG A 53 -3.31 12.67 16.39
N ASP A 54 -3.07 13.30 17.52
CA ASP A 54 -2.76 12.62 18.78
C ASP A 54 -4.04 12.21 19.55
N PRO A 55 -3.92 11.53 20.72
CA PRO A 55 -5.07 11.17 21.54
C PRO A 55 -5.86 12.36 22.09
N SER A 56 -5.25 13.54 22.23
CA SER A 56 -5.91 14.76 22.70
C SER A 56 -6.70 15.48 21.59
N GLY A 57 -6.46 15.09 20.33
CA GLY A 57 -7.06 15.68 19.14
C GLY A 57 -6.22 16.79 18.51
N GLU A 58 -5.03 17.07 19.05
CA GLU A 58 -4.08 18.03 18.50
C GLU A 58 -3.40 17.47 17.25
N VAL A 59 -3.12 18.36 16.29
CA VAL A 59 -2.54 18.01 15.00
C VAL A 59 -1.09 18.48 14.93
N TYR A 60 -0.20 17.53 14.67
CA TYR A 60 1.23 17.75 14.56
C TYR A 60 1.70 17.47 13.13
N PRO A 61 2.48 18.36 12.50
CA PRO A 61 3.01 18.10 11.16
C PRO A 61 3.88 16.84 11.09
N ARG A 62 4.58 16.53 12.18
CA ARG A 62 5.47 15.36 12.30
C ARG A 62 5.48 14.81 13.71
N VAL A 63 5.41 13.49 13.82
CA VAL A 63 5.63 12.73 15.07
C VAL A 63 6.56 11.55 14.77
N VAL A 64 7.54 11.34 15.63
CA VAL A 64 8.41 10.15 15.59
C VAL A 64 8.04 9.27 16.78
N LEU A 65 7.62 8.03 16.50
CA LEU A 65 7.32 7.03 17.52
C LEU A 65 8.46 6.01 17.54
N TYR A 66 9.13 5.89 18.68
CA TYR A 66 10.18 4.90 18.87
C TYR A 66 9.58 3.50 18.95
N GLY A 67 10.17 2.51 18.28
CA GLY A 67 9.49 1.21 18.16
C GLY A 67 9.27 0.46 19.48
N HIS A 68 10.06 0.73 20.53
CA HIS A 68 9.82 0.15 21.87
C HIS A 68 8.51 0.62 22.52
N VAL A 69 7.91 1.73 22.05
CA VAL A 69 6.61 2.19 22.55
C VAL A 69 5.44 1.71 21.69
N ILE A 70 5.68 1.12 20.52
CA ILE A 70 4.63 0.75 19.55
C ILE A 70 4.16 -0.67 19.85
N SER A 71 2.83 -0.85 19.95
CA SER A 71 2.21 -2.18 20.09
C SER A 71 1.68 -2.71 18.76
N GLU A 72 1.10 -1.84 17.93
CA GLU A 72 0.55 -2.22 16.62
C GLU A 72 0.52 -1.01 15.66
N ILE A 73 0.61 -1.30 14.37
CA ILE A 73 0.37 -0.35 13.28
C ILE A 73 -0.79 -0.91 12.46
N ARG A 74 -1.86 -0.12 12.29
CA ARG A 74 -3.05 -0.50 11.54
C ARG A 74 -3.19 0.38 10.32
N LEU A 75 -3.43 -0.23 9.17
CA LEU A 75 -3.82 0.49 7.97
C LEU A 75 -5.31 0.89 8.08
N THR A 76 -5.65 2.16 7.87
CA THR A 76 -7.04 2.62 8.00
C THR A 76 -7.88 2.39 6.74
N GLU A 77 -7.25 2.08 5.61
CA GLU A 77 -7.92 1.87 4.33
C GLU A 77 -7.49 0.54 3.71
N ALA A 78 -8.46 -0.24 3.23
CA ALA A 78 -8.14 -1.49 2.53
C ALA A 78 -7.33 -1.18 1.25
N PRO A 79 -6.13 -1.78 1.09
CA PRO A 79 -5.32 -1.55 -0.10
C PRO A 79 -6.05 -2.07 -1.34
N LEU A 80 -5.82 -1.45 -2.49
CA LEU A 80 -6.46 -1.85 -3.74
C LEU A 80 -6.18 -3.33 -4.03
N ASP A 81 -7.21 -4.15 -4.30
CA ASP A 81 -6.99 -5.55 -4.65
C ASP A 81 -6.40 -5.68 -6.07
N MET A 82 -5.08 -5.67 -6.12
CA MET A 82 -4.32 -5.82 -7.36
C MET A 82 -4.50 -7.21 -7.99
N GLY A 83 -4.84 -8.24 -7.21
CA GLY A 83 -5.13 -9.57 -7.74
C GLY A 83 -6.45 -9.59 -8.50
N GLU A 84 -7.47 -8.95 -7.94
CA GLU A 84 -8.77 -8.78 -8.62
C GLU A 84 -8.64 -7.91 -9.87
N LEU A 85 -7.91 -6.79 -9.79
CA LEU A 85 -7.63 -5.98 -10.96
C LEU A 85 -6.92 -6.78 -12.06
N ALA A 86 -5.96 -7.64 -11.69
CA ALA A 86 -5.28 -8.51 -12.65
C ALA A 86 -6.24 -9.49 -13.34
N ARG A 87 -7.17 -10.11 -12.59
CA ARG A 87 -8.20 -10.99 -13.16
C ARG A 87 -9.08 -10.25 -14.17
N ARG A 88 -9.53 -9.05 -13.81
CA ARG A 88 -10.37 -8.22 -14.70
C ARG A 88 -9.64 -7.75 -15.95
N LEU A 89 -8.34 -7.47 -15.84
CA LEU A 89 -7.50 -7.17 -17.00
C LEU A 89 -7.31 -8.41 -17.89
N GLU A 90 -7.14 -9.60 -17.30
CA GLU A 90 -6.95 -10.87 -18.04
C GLU A 90 -8.21 -11.26 -18.85
N GLU A 91 -9.41 -10.96 -18.35
CA GLU A 91 -10.66 -11.12 -19.12
C GLU A 91 -10.68 -10.29 -20.42
N VAL A 92 -10.06 -9.11 -20.41
CA VAL A 92 -10.02 -8.19 -21.55
C VAL A 92 -8.79 -8.41 -22.44
N PHE A 93 -7.66 -8.81 -21.85
CA PHE A 93 -6.39 -9.04 -22.52
C PHE A 93 -5.86 -10.46 -22.26
N PRO A 94 -6.50 -11.51 -22.81
CA PRO A 94 -6.17 -12.88 -22.47
C PRO A 94 -4.73 -13.25 -22.81
N LYS A 95 -4.06 -13.94 -21.88
CA LYS A 95 -2.65 -14.38 -21.97
C LYS A 95 -1.64 -13.24 -22.09
N MET A 96 -2.06 -12.01 -21.84
CA MET A 96 -1.20 -10.82 -21.91
C MET A 96 -0.97 -10.18 -20.55
N VAL A 97 -1.57 -10.70 -19.47
CA VAL A 97 -1.42 -10.15 -18.12
C VAL A 97 -0.48 -11.01 -17.28
N LYS A 98 0.50 -10.36 -16.65
CA LYS A 98 1.39 -10.98 -15.67
C LYS A 98 1.28 -10.20 -14.36
N TYR A 99 0.79 -10.85 -13.31
CA TYR A 99 0.77 -10.26 -11.97
C TYR A 99 1.97 -10.72 -11.16
N MET A 100 2.69 -9.77 -10.56
CA MET A 100 3.81 -9.97 -9.65
C MET A 100 3.37 -9.54 -8.24
N PRO A 101 2.88 -10.48 -7.40
CA PRO A 101 2.27 -10.14 -6.10
C PRO A 101 3.23 -9.40 -5.16
N GLU A 102 4.48 -9.87 -5.09
CA GLU A 102 5.52 -9.31 -4.21
C GLU A 102 5.87 -7.86 -4.56
N ALA A 103 5.68 -7.46 -5.83
CA ALA A 103 5.94 -6.11 -6.30
C ALA A 103 4.66 -5.27 -6.44
N ARG A 104 3.48 -5.84 -6.14
CA ARG A 104 2.15 -5.26 -6.42
C ARG A 104 2.06 -4.64 -7.82
N LEU A 105 2.64 -5.34 -8.80
CA LEU A 105 2.80 -4.88 -10.18
C LEU A 105 2.09 -5.83 -11.14
N ILE A 106 1.29 -5.27 -12.03
CA ILE A 106 0.71 -5.99 -13.17
C ILE A 106 1.38 -5.48 -14.44
N LEU A 107 1.86 -6.39 -15.27
CA LEU A 107 2.33 -6.11 -16.62
C LEU A 107 1.29 -6.55 -17.63
N VAL A 108 0.88 -5.65 -18.52
CA VAL A 108 0.03 -5.96 -19.67
C VAL A 108 0.89 -5.85 -20.94
N MET A 109 0.91 -6.93 -21.73
CA MET A 109 1.72 -7.08 -22.95
C MET A 109 3.22 -6.81 -22.73
N ASP A 110 3.74 -7.06 -21.52
CA ASP A 110 5.13 -6.80 -21.13
C ASP A 110 5.61 -5.33 -21.30
N ARG A 111 4.67 -4.39 -21.48
CA ARG A 111 4.99 -2.98 -21.78
C ARG A 111 4.23 -1.98 -20.92
N ILE A 112 3.01 -2.30 -20.54
CA ILE A 112 2.16 -1.42 -19.72
C ILE A 112 2.26 -1.89 -18.28
N ARG A 113 2.67 -0.99 -17.39
CA ARG A 113 2.83 -1.26 -15.96
C ARG A 113 1.63 -0.70 -15.21
N VAL A 114 1.02 -1.50 -14.36
CA VAL A 114 -0.10 -1.09 -13.52
C VAL A 114 0.24 -1.36 -12.07
N THR A 115 0.11 -0.33 -11.24
CA THR A 115 0.35 -0.36 -9.79
C THR A 115 -0.82 0.32 -9.07
N GLU A 116 -0.82 0.31 -7.73
CA GLU A 116 -1.80 1.08 -6.94
C GLU A 116 -1.75 2.60 -7.19
N ARG A 117 -0.62 3.09 -7.75
CA ARG A 117 -0.43 4.50 -8.05
C ARG A 117 -0.97 4.91 -9.43
N GLY A 118 -1.25 3.93 -10.30
CA GLY A 118 -1.75 4.20 -11.65
C GLY A 118 -1.17 3.29 -12.71
N VAL A 119 -1.36 3.72 -13.96
CA VAL A 119 -0.95 3.01 -15.19
C VAL A 119 0.14 3.79 -15.91
N GLU A 120 1.26 3.14 -16.18
CA GLU A 120 2.37 3.67 -16.98
C GLU A 120 2.41 2.96 -18.34
N GLY A 121 2.41 3.74 -19.42
CA GLY A 121 2.40 3.24 -20.79
C GLY A 121 1.63 4.17 -21.73
N SER A 122 1.83 3.99 -23.03
CA SER A 122 1.24 4.83 -24.08
C SER A 122 0.57 4.00 -25.19
N GLY A 123 -0.28 4.68 -25.96
CA GLY A 123 -1.02 4.11 -27.08
C GLY A 123 -2.39 3.52 -26.71
N PRO A 124 -3.17 3.05 -27.71
CA PRO A 124 -4.58 2.71 -27.51
C PRO A 124 -4.85 1.62 -26.46
N ILE A 125 -3.93 0.66 -26.33
CA ILE A 125 -4.04 -0.39 -25.32
C ILE A 125 -3.82 0.19 -23.92
N ALA A 126 -2.86 1.10 -23.74
CA ALA A 126 -2.61 1.75 -22.46
C ALA A 126 -3.81 2.60 -22.02
N GLU A 127 -4.44 3.33 -22.94
CA GLU A 127 -5.68 4.06 -22.68
C GLU A 127 -6.79 3.12 -22.19
N ARG A 128 -6.96 1.97 -22.86
CA ARG A 128 -7.97 0.98 -22.47
C ARG A 128 -7.69 0.36 -21.09
N VAL A 129 -6.43 0.08 -20.77
CA VAL A 129 -6.00 -0.36 -19.43
C VAL A 129 -6.30 0.73 -18.40
N ARG A 130 -6.06 2.00 -18.72
CA ARG A 130 -6.34 3.16 -17.85
C ARG A 130 -7.82 3.27 -17.52
N THR A 131 -8.70 3.14 -18.50
CA THR A 131 -10.16 3.13 -18.28
C THR A 131 -10.60 2.00 -17.35
N ILE A 132 -10.05 0.79 -17.51
CA ILE A 132 -10.39 -0.35 -16.64
C ILE A 132 -9.89 -0.09 -15.21
N TYR A 133 -8.67 0.42 -15.07
CA TYR A 133 -8.07 0.78 -13.79
C TYR A 133 -8.90 1.84 -13.05
N GLU A 134 -9.22 2.95 -13.71
CA GLU A 134 -9.96 4.07 -13.10
C GLU A 134 -11.33 3.61 -12.59
N ARG A 135 -12.07 2.85 -13.42
CA ARG A 135 -13.34 2.27 -13.03
C ARG A 135 -13.20 1.31 -11.85
N PHE A 136 -12.17 0.47 -11.84
CA PHE A 136 -11.91 -0.44 -10.73
C PHE A 136 -11.62 0.30 -9.42
N VAL A 137 -10.80 1.37 -9.47
CA VAL A 137 -10.49 2.21 -8.30
C VAL A 137 -11.74 2.91 -7.77
N GLU A 138 -12.60 3.43 -8.64
CA GLU A 138 -13.86 4.06 -8.24
C GLU A 138 -14.81 3.07 -7.56
N GLU A 139 -14.95 1.87 -8.13
CA GLU A 139 -15.73 0.78 -7.55
C GLU A 139 -15.14 0.32 -6.19
N TRP A 140 -13.81 0.24 -6.09
CA TRP A 140 -13.11 -0.14 -4.86
C TRP A 140 -13.33 0.87 -3.73
N ARG A 141 -13.12 2.16 -4.01
CA ARG A 141 -13.32 3.24 -3.04
C ARG A 141 -14.75 3.31 -2.53
N SER A 142 -15.72 3.17 -3.44
CA SER A 142 -17.14 3.18 -3.09
C SER A 142 -17.53 2.07 -2.11
N LYS A 143 -16.91 0.89 -2.22
CA LYS A 143 -17.18 -0.27 -1.36
C LYS A 143 -16.49 -0.21 0.01
N HIS A 144 -15.39 0.54 0.13
CA HIS A 144 -14.53 0.53 1.32
C HIS A 144 -14.49 1.86 2.06
N ARG A 145 -15.28 2.86 1.63
CA ARG A 145 -15.52 4.09 2.38
C ARG A 145 -16.61 3.83 3.43
N THR A 146 -16.24 3.16 4.52
CA THR A 146 -17.09 2.98 5.72
C THR A 146 -16.34 3.45 6.95
#